data_AF-A0A933CWN8-F1
#
_entry.id   AF-A0A933CWN8-F1
#
_cell.length_a   1.000
_cell.length_b   1.000
_cell.length_c   1.000
_cell.angle_alpha   90.00
_cell.angle_beta   90.00
_cell.angle_gamma   90.00
#
_symmetry.space_group_name_H-M   'P 1'
#
loop_
_entity.id
_entity.type
_entity.pdbx_description
1 polymer ?
#
loop_
_entity_poly.entity_id
_entity_poly.type
_entity_poly.pdbx_seq_one_letter_code
_entity_poly.pdbx_strand_id
1 'polypeptide(L)'
;MLRTFIFFVLLLLSSCARSVLLVQPTTGQVTECSASAVGPIIGTARVTASIHSCVEEHKRLGFIEADKLTPEQKAKFNIPQ
;
A
#
# COMPACT_ATOMS: atom_id res chain seq x y z
N MET A 1 -12.60 35.82 -2.04
CA MET A 1 -11.56 35.29 -2.95
C MET A 1 -10.42 34.59 -2.20
N LEU A 2 -9.78 35.20 -1.19
CA LEU A 2 -8.66 34.59 -0.43
C LEU A 2 -9.00 33.22 0.20
N ARG A 3 -10.21 33.08 0.77
CA ARG A 3 -10.68 31.87 1.44
C ARG A 3 -10.87 30.67 0.48
N THR A 4 -11.25 30.94 -0.77
CA THR A 4 -11.38 29.92 -1.83
C THR A 4 -10.00 29.48 -2.34
N PHE A 5 -9.06 30.41 -2.44
CA PHE A 5 -7.69 30.14 -2.87
C PHE A 5 -6.95 29.22 -1.88
N ILE A 6 -7.13 29.45 -0.57
CA ILE A 6 -6.57 28.60 0.50
C ILE A 6 -7.13 27.16 0.42
N PHE A 7 -8.43 27.01 0.18
CA PHE A 7 -9.04 25.69 0.02
C PHE A 7 -8.47 24.91 -1.18
N PHE A 8 -8.20 25.61 -2.28
CA PHE A 8 -7.62 24.99 -3.48
C PHE A 8 -6.16 24.57 -3.26
N VAL A 9 -5.37 25.38 -2.56
CA VAL A 9 -3.98 25.05 -2.20
C VAL A 9 -3.93 23.86 -1.22
N LEU A 10 -4.83 23.80 -0.25
CA LEU A 10 -4.91 22.67 0.69
C LEU A 10 -5.28 21.35 0.00
N LEU A 11 -6.15 21.37 -1.01
CA LEU A 11 -6.49 20.19 -1.81
C LEU A 11 -5.29 19.67 -2.61
N LEU A 12 -4.45 20.56 -3.12
CA LEU A 12 -3.22 20.19 -3.85
C LEU A 12 -2.16 19.55 -2.97
N LEU A 13 -2.17 19.84 -1.66
CA LEU A 13 -1.22 19.29 -0.68
C LEU A 13 -1.65 17.94 -0.09
N SER A 14 -2.80 17.40 -0.48
CA SER A 14 -3.18 16.04 -0.07
C SER A 14 -2.20 15.02 -0.67
N SER A 15 -1.35 14.45 0.18
CA SER A 15 -0.50 13.32 -0.20
C SER A 15 -1.25 12.02 0.05
N CYS A 16 -1.34 11.17 -0.96
CA CYS A 16 -1.83 9.81 -0.78
C CYS A 16 -0.60 8.91 -0.61
N ALA A 17 -0.41 8.38 0.60
CA ALA A 17 0.55 7.33 0.89
C ALA A 17 -0.23 6.05 1.19
N ARG A 18 0.14 4.95 0.54
CA ARG A 18 -0.47 3.64 0.75
C ARG A 18 0.62 2.59 0.76
N SER A 19 0.48 1.58 1.61
CA SER A 19 1.37 0.44 1.68
C SER A 19 0.59 -0.86 1.84
N VAL A 20 1.17 -1.96 1.36
CA VAL A 20 0.62 -3.32 1.48
C VAL A 20 1.74 -4.24 1.93
N LEU A 21 1.53 -4.92 3.05
CA LEU A 21 2.46 -5.92 3.58
C LEU A 21 2.19 -7.28 2.94
N LEU A 22 3.24 -7.91 2.44
CA LEU A 22 3.23 -9.21 1.78
C LEU A 22 4.14 -10.17 2.55
N VAL A 23 3.73 -11.42 2.64
CA VAL A 23 4.44 -12.47 3.38
C VAL A 23 4.53 -13.71 2.52
N GLN A 24 5.71 -14.31 2.46
CA GLN A 24 5.92 -15.60 1.83
C GLN A 24 5.63 -16.72 2.83
N PRO A 25 4.59 -17.54 2.63
CA PRO A 25 4.11 -18.51 3.62
C PRO A 25 5.07 -19.67 3.87
N THR A 26 6.00 -19.92 2.93
CA THR A 26 6.97 -21.02 3.03
C THR A 26 8.20 -20.62 3.85
N THR A 27 8.72 -19.41 3.63
CA THR A 27 9.98 -18.93 4.22
C THR A 27 9.79 -17.94 5.37
N GLY A 28 8.60 -17.33 5.47
CA GLY A 28 8.33 -16.23 6.40
C GLY A 28 8.93 -14.90 5.98
N GLN A 29 9.42 -14.79 4.74
CA GLN A 29 9.95 -13.53 4.23
C GLN A 29 8.83 -12.49 4.13
N VAL A 30 9.10 -11.27 4.59
CA VAL A 30 8.14 -10.16 4.57
C VAL A 30 8.65 -9.09 3.61
N THR A 31 7.75 -8.51 2.83
CA THR A 31 8.05 -7.41 1.91
C THR A 31 6.90 -6.42 1.91
N GLU A 32 7.22 -5.14 1.76
CA GLU A 32 6.24 -4.06 1.77
C GLU A 32 6.20 -3.38 0.40
N CYS A 33 5.01 -3.33 -0.21
CA CYS A 33 4.75 -2.57 -1.41
C CYS A 33 4.16 -1.21 -1.04
N SER A 34 4.98 -0.15 -1.11
CA SER A 34 4.59 1.19 -0.69
C SER A 34 4.74 2.20 -1.83
N ALA A 35 3.73 3.04 -2.00
CA ALA A 35 3.78 4.14 -2.96
C ALA A 35 3.17 5.39 -2.36
N SER A 36 3.75 6.53 -2.73
CA SER A 36 3.28 7.85 -2.33
C SER A 36 3.19 8.77 -3.56
N ALA A 37 2.19 9.64 -3.57
CA ALA A 37 2.08 10.69 -4.57
C ALA A 37 1.58 11.99 -3.96
N VAL A 38 2.06 13.09 -4.56
CA VAL A 38 1.65 14.46 -4.24
C VAL A 38 0.62 14.90 -5.27
N GLY A 39 -0.60 15.21 -4.83
CA GLY A 39 -1.67 15.77 -5.66
C GLY A 39 -2.95 14.92 -5.73
N PRO A 40 -4.14 15.55 -5.81
CA PRO A 40 -5.40 14.95 -5.36
C PRO A 40 -6.04 13.89 -6.29
N ILE A 41 -5.74 13.89 -7.60
CA ILE A 41 -6.48 13.04 -8.57
C ILE A 41 -5.57 12.16 -9.42
N ILE A 42 -4.50 12.72 -9.99
CA ILE A 42 -3.54 11.94 -10.79
C ILE A 42 -2.61 11.11 -9.86
N GLY A 43 -2.33 11.63 -8.67
CA GLY A 43 -1.45 10.96 -7.70
C GLY A 43 -2.04 9.67 -7.15
N THR A 44 -3.34 9.65 -6.81
CA THR A 44 -4.01 8.49 -6.20
C THR A 44 -4.13 7.29 -7.14
N ALA A 45 -4.43 7.54 -8.42
CA ALA A 45 -4.49 6.49 -9.44
C ALA A 45 -3.10 5.86 -9.69
N ARG A 46 -2.04 6.69 -9.73
CA ARG A 46 -0.65 6.20 -9.89
C ARG A 46 -0.17 5.41 -8.67
N VAL A 47 -0.51 5.85 -7.47
CA VAL A 47 -0.20 5.12 -6.21
C VAL A 47 -0.86 3.75 -6.23
N THR A 48 -2.14 3.69 -6.59
CA THR A 48 -2.89 2.43 -6.63
C THR A 48 -2.32 1.49 -7.70
N ALA A 49 -2.03 1.99 -8.90
CA ALA A 49 -1.44 1.18 -9.97
C ALA A 49 -0.04 0.66 -9.61
N SER A 50 0.79 1.48 -8.96
CA SER A 50 2.14 1.10 -8.54
C SER A 50 2.11 0.01 -7.48
N ILE A 51 1.24 0.14 -6.47
CA ILE A 51 1.05 -0.90 -5.45
C ILE A 51 0.49 -2.16 -6.08
N HIS A 52 -0.50 -2.05 -6.96
CA HIS A 52 -1.08 -3.21 -7.63
C HIS A 52 -0.01 -3.98 -8.42
N SER A 53 0.84 -3.29 -9.19
CA SER A 53 1.93 -3.92 -9.94
C SER A 53 2.93 -4.63 -9.02
N CYS A 54 3.35 -3.96 -7.93
CA CYS A 54 4.27 -4.55 -6.95
C CYS A 54 3.65 -5.80 -6.29
N VAL A 55 2.38 -5.73 -5.89
CA VAL A 55 1.65 -6.86 -5.29
C VAL A 55 1.51 -8.02 -6.28
N GLU A 56 1.18 -7.74 -7.54
CA GLU A 56 1.01 -8.76 -8.56
C GLU A 56 2.31 -9.50 -8.85
N GLU A 57 3.44 -8.78 -8.92
CA GLU A 57 4.77 -9.36 -9.08
C GLU A 57 5.13 -10.32 -7.93
N HIS A 58 4.94 -9.88 -6.68
CA HIS A 58 5.23 -10.71 -5.51
C HIS A 58 4.26 -11.90 -5.38
N LYS A 59 2.99 -11.74 -5.77
CA LYS A 59 2.04 -12.86 -5.83
C LYS A 59 2.50 -13.95 -6.79
N ARG A 60 3.11 -13.59 -7.93
CA ARG A 60 3.70 -14.57 -8.87
C ARG A 60 4.88 -15.34 -8.25
N LEU A 61 5.56 -14.75 -7.26
CA LEU A 61 6.62 -15.38 -6.48
C LEU A 61 6.10 -16.17 -5.26
N GLY A 62 4.77 -16.24 -5.07
CA GLY A 62 4.14 -16.98 -3.99
C GLY A 62 3.95 -16.20 -2.69
N PHE A 63 4.09 -14.88 -2.71
CA PHE A 63 3.75 -14.03 -1.57
C PHE A 63 2.23 -13.82 -1.47
N ILE A 64 1.75 -13.69 -0.24
CA ILE A 64 0.35 -13.46 0.09
C ILE A 64 0.26 -12.18 0.93
N GLU A 65 -0.80 -11.40 0.75
CA GLU A 65 -1.05 -10.22 1.57
C GLU A 65 -1.24 -10.64 3.04
N ALA A 66 -0.65 -9.90 3.98
CA ALA A 66 -0.59 -10.30 5.39
C ALA A 66 -1.98 -10.44 6.04
N ASP A 67 -2.95 -9.66 5.58
CA ASP A 67 -4.36 -9.72 5.98
C ASP A 67 -5.07 -10.99 5.51
N LYS A 68 -4.56 -11.66 4.47
CA LYS A 68 -5.10 -12.90 3.89
C LYS A 68 -4.44 -14.17 4.42
N LEU A 69 -3.44 -14.06 5.30
CA LEU A 69 -2.81 -15.20 5.96
C LEU A 69 -3.80 -15.89 6.91
N THR A 70 -3.66 -17.22 7.05
CA THR A 70 -4.42 -17.95 8.08
C THR A 70 -3.95 -17.53 9.48
N PRO A 71 -4.80 -17.69 10.52
CA PRO A 71 -4.40 -17.40 11.89
C PRO A 71 -3.14 -18.16 12.33
N GLU A 72 -2.97 -19.42 11.89
CA GLU A 72 -1.76 -20.19 12.22
C GLU A 72 -0.51 -19.61 11.54
N GLN A 73 -0.63 -19.13 10.30
CA GLN A 73 0.47 -18.50 9.59
C GLN A 73 0.83 -17.15 10.19
N LYS A 74 -0.16 -16.33 10.58
CA LYS A 74 0.09 -15.07 11.30
C LYS A 74 0.83 -15.31 12.60
N ALA A 75 0.41 -16.32 13.37
CA ALA A 75 1.08 -16.73 14.60
C ALA A 75 2.52 -17.24 14.36
N LYS A 76 2.74 -18.01 13.29
CA LYS A 76 4.07 -18.53 12.92
C LYS A 76 5.07 -17.41 12.60
N PHE A 77 4.61 -16.30 12.02
CA PHE A 77 5.46 -15.20 11.57
C PHE A 77 5.37 -13.93 12.43
N ASN A 78 4.72 -14.00 13.60
CA ASN A 78 4.47 -12.85 14.49
C ASN A 78 3.81 -11.65 13.76
N ILE A 79 2.98 -11.92 12.76
CA ILE A 79 2.20 -10.90 12.06
C ILE A 79 1.04 -10.50 12.99
N PRO A 80 0.83 -9.20 13.28
CA PRO A 80 -0.29 -8.75 14.11
C PRO A 80 -1.63 -9.20 13.50
N GLN A 81 -2.56 -9.62 14.36
CA GLN A 81 -3.87 -10.15 14.01
C GLN A 81 -4.76 -9.09 13.36
#